data_AF-A0A486QFU3-F1
#
_entry.id   AF-A0A486QFU3-F1
#
_cell.length_a   1.000
_cell.length_b   1.000
_cell.length_c   1.000
_cell.angle_alpha   90.00
_cell.angle_beta   90.00
_cell.angle_gamma   90.00
#
_symmetry.space_group_name_H-M   'P 1'
#
loop_
_entity.id
_entity.type
_entity.pdbx_description
1 polymer ?
#
loop_
_entity_poly.entity_id
_entity_poly.type
_entity_poly.pdbx_seq_one_letter_code
_entity_poly.pdbx_strand_id
1 'polypeptide(L)' 'MGAMPEGNGSFGDIEKAARVFAINELTPVMEALKVVNEWIGEEVIRFNTYALLTPEK' A
#
# COMPACT_ATOMS: atom_id res chain seq x y z
N MET A 1 36.12 -22.67 -9.33
CA MET A 1 35.45 -22.00 -8.20
C MET A 1 34.62 -20.86 -8.76
N GLY A 2 33.33 -21.08 -8.98
CA GLY A 2 32.40 -19.99 -9.32
C GLY A 2 31.85 -19.44 -8.02
N ALA A 3 32.27 -18.25 -7.63
CA ALA A 3 31.67 -17.57 -6.49
C ALA A 3 30.23 -17.21 -6.84
N MET A 4 29.26 -17.77 -6.11
CA MET A 4 27.92 -17.21 -6.10
C MET A 4 28.04 -15.80 -5.52
N PRO A 5 27.50 -14.76 -6.17
CA PRO A 5 27.44 -13.45 -5.55
C PRO A 5 26.43 -13.53 -4.40
N GLU A 6 26.94 -13.63 -3.16
CA GLU A 6 26.17 -13.34 -1.96
C GLU A 6 25.98 -11.82 -1.90
N GLY A 7 25.07 -11.33 -2.73
CA GLY A 7 24.67 -9.95 -2.78
C GLY A 7 23.16 -9.90 -2.75
N ASN A 8 22.58 -9.89 -1.55
CA ASN A 8 21.18 -9.49 -1.31
C ASN A 8 21.04 -7.97 -1.55
N GLY A 9 21.57 -7.51 -2.69
CA GLY A 9 21.78 -6.12 -3.04
C GLY A 9 20.46 -5.45 -3.31
N SER A 10 20.07 -4.59 -2.36
CA SER A 10 19.41 -3.32 -2.66
C SER A 10 17.96 -3.40 -3.18
N PHE A 11 17.09 -4.18 -2.56
CA PHE A 11 15.65 -3.89 -2.66
C PHE A 11 15.20 -2.73 -1.75
N GLY A 12 16.11 -2.17 -0.94
CA GLY A 12 15.77 -1.15 0.05
C GLY A 12 14.83 -1.70 1.12
N ASP A 13 14.42 -0.82 2.04
CA ASP A 13 13.35 -1.14 3.00
C ASP A 13 12.02 -1.20 2.22
N ILE A 14 11.72 -2.37 1.64
CA ILE A 14 10.53 -2.64 0.82
C ILE A 14 9.27 -2.26 1.59
N GLU A 15 9.24 -2.52 2.90
CA GLU A 15 8.13 -2.16 3.76
C GLU A 15 7.95 -0.64 3.84
N LYS A 16 9.03 0.11 4.05
CA LYS A 16 8.99 1.57 4.04
C LYS A 16 8.57 2.12 2.68
N ALA A 17 9.08 1.56 1.58
CA ALA A 17 8.68 1.96 0.23
C ALA A 17 7.18 1.70 -0.01
N ALA A 18 6.68 0.53 0.39
CA ALA A 18 5.27 0.18 0.30
C ALA A 18 4.39 1.08 1.17
N ARG A 19 4.84 1.47 2.37
CA ARG A 19 4.14 2.43 3.23
C ARG A 19 4.05 3.82 2.61
N VAL A 20 5.15 4.32 2.05
CA VAL A 20 5.17 5.63 1.36
C VAL A 20 4.23 5.61 0.15
N PHE A 21 4.25 4.54 -0.64
CA PHE A 21 3.32 4.37 -1.77
C PHE A 21 1.87 4.27 -1.30
N ALA A 22 1.59 3.51 -0.24
CA ALA A 22 0.24 3.36 0.29
C ALA A 22 -0.35 4.71 0.76
N ILE A 23 0.46 5.55 1.40
CA ILE A 23 0.04 6.87 1.88
C ILE A 23 -0.14 7.85 0.72
N ASN A 24 0.82 7.92 -0.20
CA ASN A 24 0.84 8.98 -1.22
C ASN A 24 -0.01 8.66 -2.45
N GLU A 25 -0.17 7.39 -2.81
CA GLU A 25 -0.81 6.99 -4.06
C GLU A 25 -2.09 6.22 -3.79
N LEU A 26 -2.00 5.18 -2.95
CA LEU A 26 -3.12 4.24 -2.76
C LEU A 26 -4.26 4.89 -1.95
N THR A 27 -3.95 5.64 -0.90
CA THR A 27 -4.95 6.29 -0.03
C THR A 27 -5.76 7.35 -0.78
N PRO A 28 -5.16 8.30 -1.53
CA PRO A 28 -5.93 9.26 -2.31
C PRO A 28 -6.84 8.60 -3.36
N VAL A 29 -6.36 7.55 -4.02
CA VAL A 29 -7.17 6.79 -5.00
C VAL A 29 -8.34 6.08 -4.32
N MET A 30 -8.12 5.45 -3.17
CA MET A 30 -9.21 4.84 -2.39
C MET A 30 -10.26 5.87 -1.98
N GLU A 31 -9.86 7.06 -1.53
CA GLU A 31 -10.80 8.13 -1.18
C GLU A 31 -11.56 8.67 -2.40
N ALA A 32 -10.89 8.84 -3.54
CA ALA A 32 -11.53 9.27 -4.78
C ALA A 32 -12.61 8.27 -5.24
N LEU A 33 -12.37 6.97 -5.07
CA LEU A 33 -13.35 5.93 -5.40
C LEU A 33 -14.59 5.95 -4.49
N LYS A 34 -14.47 6.40 -3.24
CA LYS A 34 -15.60 6.50 -2.32
C LYS A 34 -16.65 7.53 -2.74
N VAL A 35 -16.30 8.49 -3.60
CA VAL A 35 -17.25 9.46 -4.17
C VAL A 35 -18.40 8.76 -4.91
N VAL A 36 -18.18 7.55 -5.42
CA VAL A 36 -19.23 6.74 -6.04
C VAL A 36 -20.38 6.43 -5.06
N ASN A 37 -20.08 6.23 -3.78
CA ASN A 37 -21.11 6.02 -2.76
C ASN A 37 -22.02 7.24 -2.63
N GLU A 38 -21.44 8.45 -2.67
CA GLU A 38 -22.21 9.71 -2.60
C GLU A 38 -23.11 9.89 -3.83
N TRP A 39 -22.65 9.46 -5.00
CA TRP A 39 -23.46 9.51 -6.22
C TRP A 39 -24.65 8.54 -6.18
N ILE A 40 -24.45 7.38 -5.57
CA ILE A 40 -25.48 6.33 -5.45
C ILE A 40 -26.41 6.59 -4.26
N GLY A 41 -25.94 7.30 -3.23
CA GLY A 41 -26.67 7.53 -1.99
C GLY A 41 -26.64 6.33 -1.03
N GLU A 42 -25.78 5.34 -1.28
CA GLU A 42 -25.61 4.13 -0.46
C GLU A 42 -24.13 3.74 -0.38
N GLU A 43 -23.71 3.17 0.75
CA GLU A 43 -22.34 2.68 0.95
C GLU A 43 -22.11 1.36 0.21
N VAL A 44 -21.61 1.43 -1.02
CA VAL A 44 -21.33 0.25 -1.87
C VAL A 44 -19.84 -0.08 -1.98
N ILE A 45 -18.96 0.93 -1.88
CA ILE A 45 -17.49 0.77 -1.90
C ILE A 45 -16.93 1.02 -0.50
N ARG A 46 -16.19 0.04 0.02
CA ARG A 46 -15.47 0.11 1.29
C ARG A 46 -14.10 -0.56 1.17
N PHE A 47 -13.11 0.02 1.83
CA PHE A 47 -11.74 -0.50 1.85
C PHE A 47 -11.37 -0.90 3.27
N ASN A 48 -10.60 -1.99 3.38
CA ASN A 48 -9.95 -2.35 4.63
C ASN A 48 -8.69 -1.51 4.81
N THR A 49 -8.26 -1.32 6.06
CA THR A 49 -6.98 -0.67 6.37
C THR A 49 -5.84 -1.42 5.68
N TYR A 50 -4.89 -0.69 5.08
CA TYR A 50 -3.71 -1.31 4.48
C TYR A 50 -2.89 -2.03 5.55
N ALA A 51 -2.59 -3.31 5.34
CA ALA A 51 -1.97 -4.17 6.36
C ALA A 51 -0.69 -3.57 6.96
N LEU A 52 0.16 -2.95 6.14
CA LEU A 52 1.44 -2.36 6.57
C LEU A 52 1.30 -0.94 7.19
N LEU A 53 0.08 -0.37 7.25
CA LEU A 53 -0.19 0.84 8.03
C LEU A 53 -0.61 0.52 9.48
N THR A 54 -0.87 -0.75 9.78
CA THR A 54 -1.17 -1.18 11.14
C THR A 54 0.15 -1.48 11.83
N PRO A 55 0.51 -0.83 12.95
CA PRO A 55 1.70 -1.24 13.70
C PRO A 55 1.49 -2.70 14.15
N GLU A 56 2.36 -3.61 13.72
CA GLU A 56 2.43 -4.94 14.31
C GLU A 56 2.69 -4.78 15.83
N LYS A 57 2.04 -5.62 16.62
CA LYS A 57 2.07 -5.54 18.08
C LYS A 57 3.33 -6.15 18.65
#